data_AF-A0A1G3XSH6-F1
#
_entry.id   AF-A0A1G3XSH6-F1
#
_cell.length_a   1.000
_cell.length_b   1.000
_cell.length_c   1.000
_cell.angle_alpha   90.00
_cell.angle_beta   90.00
_cell.angle_gamma   90.00
#
_symmetry.space_group_name_H-M   'P 1'
#
loop_
_entity.id
_entity.type
_entity.pdbx_description
1 polymer ?
#
loop_
_entity_poly.entity_id
_entity_poly.type
_entity_poly.pdbx_seq_one_letter_code
_entity_poly.pdbx_strand_id
1 'polypeptide(L)'
;MLRVYKSAIAPLGNDKRKELLRIVPNEMWRGEIIDLLVGDSLELYQLLLDDKSKKDLHLLPLHGFKGDTIGEETWEEESWIVKAKLALDAGYTPDNIEDAIFSPISFREGNESDMWNRWIVRYDRLLSNSDSRIQKIGEIGKAKALKNFERALKEERREAIYGYD
;
A
#
# COMPACT_ATOMS: atom_id res chain seq x y z
N MET A 1 9.93 -5.35 15.74
CA MET A 1 9.32 -4.06 16.14
C MET A 1 7.86 -3.98 15.69
N LEU A 2 7.54 -4.11 14.40
CA LEU A 2 6.16 -4.17 13.87
C LEU A 2 5.19 -5.05 14.68
N ARG A 3 5.61 -6.26 15.07
CA ARG A 3 4.79 -7.17 15.89
C ARG A 3 4.40 -6.58 17.26
N VAL A 4 5.30 -5.81 17.88
CA VAL A 4 5.05 -5.16 19.18
C VAL A 4 4.05 -4.02 19.03
N TYR A 5 4.18 -3.19 17.99
CA TYR A 5 3.22 -2.13 17.70
C TYR A 5 1.83 -2.69 17.37
N LYS A 6 1.76 -3.73 16.51
CA LYS A 6 0.50 -4.41 16.17
C LYS A 6 -0.18 -4.95 17.44
N SER A 7 0.55 -5.66 18.30
CA SER A 7 0.01 -6.20 19.55
C SER A 7 -0.42 -5.12 20.55
N ALA A 8 0.21 -3.95 20.55
CA ALA A 8 -0.16 -2.82 21.41
C ALA A 8 -1.38 -2.04 20.89
N ILE A 9 -1.51 -1.88 19.56
CA ILE A 9 -2.56 -1.07 18.93
C ILE A 9 -3.84 -1.89 18.69
N ALA A 10 -3.72 -3.17 18.32
CA ALA A 10 -4.87 -4.04 18.03
C ALA A 10 -5.97 -4.03 19.13
N PRO A 11 -5.67 -4.13 20.44
CA PRO A 11 -6.70 -4.11 21.47
C PRO A 11 -7.30 -2.72 21.74
N LEU A 12 -6.73 -1.65 21.18
CA LEU A 12 -7.28 -0.30 21.33
C LEU A 12 -8.57 -0.19 20.52
N GLY A 13 -9.64 0.30 21.15
CA GLY A 13 -10.84 0.73 20.44
C GLY A 13 -10.61 2.01 19.63
N ASN A 14 -11.55 2.33 18.73
CA ASN A 14 -11.44 3.48 17.82
C ASN A 14 -11.21 4.80 18.57
N ASP A 15 -11.85 5.03 19.72
CA ASP A 15 -11.69 6.27 20.47
C ASP A 15 -10.23 6.52 20.88
N LYS A 16 -9.54 5.49 21.36
CA LYS A 16 -8.13 5.61 21.73
C LYS A 16 -7.23 5.77 20.51
N ARG A 17 -7.56 5.12 19.40
CA ARG A 17 -6.82 5.29 18.13
C ARG A 17 -6.99 6.70 17.56
N LYS A 18 -8.18 7.32 17.69
CA LYS A 18 -8.42 8.73 17.33
C LYS A 18 -7.54 9.67 18.14
N GLU A 19 -7.47 9.46 19.45
CA GLU A 19 -6.58 10.26 20.32
C GLU A 19 -5.12 10.14 19.89
N LEU A 20 -4.65 8.91 19.62
CA LEU A 20 -3.29 8.66 19.17
C LEU A 20 -3.02 9.33 17.82
N LEU A 21 -3.92 9.19 16.83
CA LEU A 21 -3.79 9.85 15.52
C LEU A 21 -3.67 11.37 15.65
N ARG A 22 -4.34 12.01 16.61
CA ARG A 22 -4.26 13.46 16.81
C ARG A 22 -2.89 13.92 17.34
N ILE A 23 -2.27 13.13 18.22
CA ILE A 23 -1.01 13.48 18.88
C ILE A 23 0.23 13.03 18.11
N VAL A 24 0.08 12.15 17.12
CA VAL A 24 1.20 11.70 16.29
C VAL A 24 1.80 12.91 15.55
N PRO A 25 3.14 13.10 15.60
CA PRO A 25 3.80 14.17 14.88
C PRO A 25 3.67 13.98 13.37
N ASN A 26 3.61 15.10 12.64
CA ASN A 26 3.44 15.10 11.18
C ASN A 26 4.64 14.44 10.47
N GLU A 27 5.83 14.61 11.02
CA GLU A 27 7.03 13.93 10.58
C GLU A 27 7.27 12.71 11.49
N MET A 28 7.02 11.52 10.95
CA MET A 28 7.25 10.28 11.68
C MET A 28 8.05 9.30 10.83
N TRP A 29 9.25 8.98 11.30
CA TRP A 29 10.15 7.96 10.76
C TRP A 29 9.59 6.52 10.70
N ARG A 30 8.41 6.28 11.28
CA ARG A 30 7.75 4.98 11.43
C ARG A 30 6.32 5.04 10.89
N GLY A 31 6.20 5.21 9.58
CA GLY A 31 4.92 5.32 8.89
C GLY A 31 3.99 4.13 9.14
N GLU A 32 4.54 2.95 9.43
CA GLU A 32 3.76 1.75 9.76
C GLU A 32 2.86 1.89 10.99
N ILE A 33 3.15 2.85 11.89
CA ILE A 33 2.29 3.13 13.04
C ILE A 33 0.98 3.76 12.59
N ILE A 34 1.00 4.63 11.57
CA ILE A 34 -0.21 5.23 10.99
C ILE A 34 -1.09 4.14 10.38
N ASP A 35 -0.48 3.23 9.61
CA ASP A 35 -1.19 2.09 9.00
C ASP A 35 -1.90 1.25 10.06
N LEU A 36 -1.19 0.92 11.14
CA LEU A 36 -1.74 0.15 12.25
C LEU A 36 -2.83 0.90 13.03
N LEU A 37 -2.68 2.21 13.24
CA LEU A 37 -3.67 3.03 13.94
C LEU A 37 -4.95 3.17 13.13
N VAL A 38 -4.84 3.42 11.83
CA VAL A 38 -5.99 3.57 10.94
C VAL A 38 -6.70 2.23 10.78
N GLY A 39 -5.98 1.13 10.55
CA GLY A 39 -6.61 -0.17 10.33
C GLY A 39 -7.66 -0.07 9.21
N ASP A 40 -8.63 -0.99 9.17
CA ASP A 40 -9.71 -0.97 8.17
C ASP A 40 -10.77 0.12 8.45
N SER A 41 -10.54 0.97 9.45
CA SER A 41 -11.51 1.97 9.86
C SER A 41 -11.52 3.15 8.90
N LEU A 42 -12.57 3.22 8.07
CA LEU A 42 -12.84 4.37 7.19
C LEU A 42 -13.00 5.67 7.99
N GLU A 43 -13.56 5.60 9.20
CA GLU A 43 -13.70 6.75 10.08
C GLU A 43 -12.34 7.32 10.50
N LEU A 44 -11.39 6.44 10.87
CA LEU A 44 -10.04 6.87 11.24
C LEU A 44 -9.26 7.37 10.03
N TYR A 45 -9.50 6.78 8.87
CA TYR A 45 -8.89 7.22 7.62
C TYR A 45 -9.39 8.60 7.20
N GLN A 46 -10.70 8.85 7.26
CA GLN A 46 -11.28 10.16 7.01
C GLN A 46 -10.72 11.21 7.99
N LEU A 47 -10.64 10.87 9.28
CA LEU A 47 -10.05 11.76 10.29
C LEU A 47 -8.61 12.16 9.94
N LEU A 48 -7.82 11.22 9.42
CA LEU A 48 -6.45 11.48 8.97
C LEU A 48 -6.44 12.42 7.74
N LEU A 49 -7.27 12.14 6.73
CA LEU A 49 -7.38 12.95 5.51
C LEU A 49 -7.82 14.40 5.78
N ASP A 50 -8.70 14.60 6.77
CA ASP A 50 -9.20 15.92 7.14
C ASP A 50 -8.13 16.80 7.82
N ASP A 51 -7.14 16.18 8.46
CA ASP A 51 -6.02 16.89 9.08
C ASP A 51 -4.94 17.23 8.05
N LYS A 52 -5.08 18.42 7.46
CA LYS A 52 -4.14 18.95 6.44
C LYS A 52 -2.70 19.10 6.94
N SER A 53 -2.49 19.17 8.25
CA SER A 53 -1.13 19.24 8.81
C SER A 53 -0.38 17.92 8.66
N LYS A 54 -1.11 16.80 8.50
CA LYS A 54 -0.59 15.43 8.37
C LYS A 54 -0.55 14.93 6.93
N LYS A 55 -0.48 15.84 5.94
CA LYS A 55 -0.56 15.51 4.51
C LYS A 55 0.39 14.39 4.10
N ASP A 56 1.62 14.40 4.60
CA ASP A 56 2.64 13.40 4.28
C ASP A 56 2.33 12.00 4.83
N LEU A 57 1.37 11.89 5.73
CA LEU A 57 0.92 10.63 6.33
C LEU A 57 -0.35 10.09 5.67
N HIS A 58 -1.05 10.90 4.87
CA HIS A 58 -2.39 10.60 4.34
C HIS A 58 -2.45 9.32 3.52
N LEU A 59 -1.42 9.03 2.72
CA LEU A 59 -1.44 7.88 1.80
C LEU A 59 -0.80 6.62 2.40
N LEU A 60 -0.18 6.71 3.59
CA LEU A 60 0.42 5.55 4.25
C LEU A 60 -0.59 4.40 4.42
N PRO A 61 -1.85 4.63 4.85
CA PRO A 61 -2.83 3.55 5.00
C PRO A 61 -3.25 2.85 3.70
N LEU A 62 -2.78 3.31 2.54
CA LEU A 62 -2.96 2.65 1.25
C LEU A 62 -1.78 1.73 0.88
N HIS A 63 -0.74 1.66 1.70
CA HIS A 63 0.39 0.77 1.52
C HIS A 63 -0.06 -0.70 1.51
N GLY A 64 0.37 -1.45 0.50
CA GLY A 64 0.39 -2.91 0.51
C GLY A 64 -0.98 -3.60 0.52
N PHE A 65 -1.46 -3.95 -0.68
CA PHE A 65 -2.44 -5.02 -0.85
C PHE A 65 -1.93 -6.36 -0.25
N LYS A 66 -2.81 -7.21 0.31
CA LYS A 66 -2.44 -8.49 0.98
C LYS A 66 -1.28 -9.26 0.28
N GLY A 67 -0.17 -9.43 1.01
CA GLY A 67 1.02 -10.27 0.77
C GLY A 67 2.07 -9.66 -0.18
N ASP A 68 3.34 -9.42 0.17
CA ASP A 68 4.27 -10.33 0.83
C ASP A 68 5.24 -9.59 1.79
N THR A 69 4.66 -9.19 2.93
CA THR A 69 5.24 -9.21 4.29
C THR A 69 6.35 -8.19 4.65
N ILE A 70 6.26 -7.48 5.79
CA ILE A 70 6.09 -8.08 7.13
C ILE A 70 4.73 -7.78 7.81
N GLY A 71 3.92 -8.83 8.03
CA GLY A 71 3.00 -8.93 9.17
C GLY A 71 1.53 -9.28 8.91
N GLU A 72 1.22 -10.00 7.82
CA GLU A 72 -0.03 -10.69 7.43
C GLU A 72 -1.39 -10.11 7.85
N GLU A 73 -2.27 -10.03 6.84
CA GLU A 73 -3.52 -9.25 6.78
C GLU A 73 -3.27 -7.75 6.74
N THR A 74 -2.73 -7.23 5.64
CA THR A 74 -2.55 -5.78 5.53
C THR A 74 -3.85 -5.08 5.16
N TRP A 75 -4.58 -5.45 4.10
CA TRP A 75 -5.92 -4.90 3.81
C TRP A 75 -6.77 -5.84 2.97
N GLU A 76 -8.08 -5.92 3.22
CA GLU A 76 -9.00 -6.52 2.24
C GLU A 76 -9.08 -5.65 0.99
N GLU A 77 -9.10 -6.27 -0.19
CA GLU A 77 -9.18 -5.57 -1.49
C GLU A 77 -10.33 -4.54 -1.51
N GLU A 78 -11.50 -4.94 -1.01
CA GLU A 78 -12.66 -4.08 -0.91
C GLU A 78 -12.44 -2.90 0.05
N SER A 79 -11.87 -3.16 1.23
CA SER A 79 -11.50 -2.11 2.20
C SER A 79 -10.51 -1.11 1.60
N TRP A 80 -9.49 -1.60 0.90
CA TRP A 80 -8.51 -0.76 0.22
C TRP A 80 -9.16 0.09 -0.87
N ILE A 81 -10.05 -0.47 -1.70
CA ILE A 81 -10.77 0.27 -2.75
C ILE A 81 -11.59 1.41 -2.13
N VAL A 82 -12.28 1.17 -1.02
CA VAL A 82 -13.07 2.21 -0.36
C VAL A 82 -12.17 3.32 0.20
N LYS A 83 -11.01 2.99 0.78
CA LYS A 83 -10.04 4.02 1.18
C LYS A 83 -9.44 4.77 -0.01
N ALA A 84 -9.09 4.08 -1.09
CA ALA A 84 -8.59 4.73 -2.29
C ALA A 84 -9.60 5.76 -2.83
N LYS A 85 -10.90 5.44 -2.79
CA LYS A 85 -11.97 6.39 -3.12
C LYS A 85 -11.99 7.60 -2.18
N LEU A 86 -11.85 7.40 -0.88
CA LEU A 86 -11.76 8.53 0.08
C LEU A 86 -10.55 9.43 -0.20
N ALA A 87 -9.40 8.86 -0.57
CA ALA A 87 -8.23 9.66 -0.96
C ALA A 87 -8.49 10.43 -2.27
N LEU A 88 -9.11 9.81 -3.27
CA LEU A 88 -9.50 10.47 -4.52
C LEU A 88 -10.46 11.64 -4.24
N ASP A 89 -11.46 11.42 -3.38
CA ASP A 89 -12.43 12.44 -2.99
C ASP A 89 -11.79 13.58 -2.18
N ALA A 90 -10.71 13.29 -1.43
CA ALA A 90 -9.88 14.28 -0.76
C ALA A 90 -8.92 15.05 -1.71
N GLY A 91 -8.93 14.72 -3.00
CA GLY A 91 -8.18 15.44 -4.05
C GLY A 91 -6.84 14.83 -4.44
N TYR A 92 -6.52 13.61 -3.99
CA TYR A 92 -5.37 12.87 -4.49
C TYR A 92 -5.63 12.35 -5.90
N THR A 93 -4.57 12.28 -6.72
CA THR A 93 -4.68 11.73 -8.07
C THR A 93 -4.49 10.21 -8.09
N PRO A 94 -4.96 9.51 -9.13
CA PRO A 94 -4.64 8.10 -9.35
C PRO A 94 -3.15 7.80 -9.28
N ASP A 95 -2.29 8.65 -9.84
CA ASP A 95 -0.83 8.50 -9.77
C ASP A 95 -0.31 8.58 -8.32
N ASN A 96 -0.81 9.52 -7.51
CA ASN A 96 -0.39 9.61 -6.11
C ASN A 96 -0.74 8.34 -5.32
N ILE A 97 -1.94 7.79 -5.58
CA ILE A 97 -2.38 6.57 -4.91
C ILE A 97 -1.55 5.38 -5.39
N GLU A 98 -1.28 5.28 -6.69
CA GLU A 98 -0.47 4.19 -7.22
C GLU A 98 0.96 4.19 -6.67
N ASP A 99 1.61 5.35 -6.59
CA ASP A 99 2.94 5.48 -6.01
C ASP A 99 2.97 5.08 -4.52
N ALA A 100 1.85 5.23 -3.80
CA ALA A 100 1.72 4.80 -2.41
C ALA A 100 1.51 3.29 -2.24
N ILE A 101 1.10 2.55 -3.27
CA ILE A 101 0.83 1.10 -3.13
C ILE A 101 2.11 0.32 -2.80
N PHE A 102 3.25 0.75 -3.32
CA PHE A 102 4.51 0.00 -3.24
C PHE A 102 5.34 0.39 -2.01
N SER A 103 5.51 -0.56 -1.08
CA SER A 103 6.46 -0.40 0.03
C SER A 103 7.83 -0.98 -0.35
N PRO A 104 8.92 -0.19 -0.24
CA PRO A 104 10.28 -0.64 -0.58
C PRO A 104 10.86 -1.70 0.37
N ILE A 105 10.13 -2.10 1.42
CA ILE A 105 10.57 -3.08 2.44
C ILE A 105 10.24 -4.53 2.04
N SER A 106 9.62 -4.74 0.88
CA SER A 106 9.24 -6.09 0.41
C SER A 106 10.50 -6.95 0.19
N PHE A 107 10.65 -7.99 1.02
CA PHE A 107 11.77 -8.92 0.93
C PHE A 107 11.71 -9.68 -0.41
N ARG A 108 12.80 -9.61 -1.18
CA ARG A 108 12.98 -10.32 -2.45
C ARG A 108 13.36 -11.77 -2.14
N GLU A 109 12.37 -12.61 -1.86
CA GLU A 109 12.57 -14.06 -1.90
C GLU A 109 11.98 -14.62 -3.20
N GLY A 110 12.79 -15.36 -3.95
CA GLY A 110 12.42 -15.91 -5.25
C GLY A 110 12.72 -14.98 -6.43
N ASN A 111 12.17 -15.33 -7.60
CA ASN A 111 12.37 -14.58 -8.84
C ASN A 111 11.63 -13.24 -8.77
N GLU A 112 12.30 -12.17 -9.18
CA GLU A 112 11.72 -10.84 -9.24
C GLU A 112 10.57 -10.79 -10.28
N SER A 113 10.67 -11.56 -11.36
CA SER A 113 9.59 -11.71 -12.34
C SER A 113 8.31 -12.30 -11.73
N ASP A 114 8.42 -13.27 -10.83
CA ASP A 114 7.25 -13.84 -10.13
C ASP A 114 6.56 -12.80 -9.25
N MET A 115 7.35 -11.94 -8.57
CA MET A 115 6.81 -10.82 -7.79
C MET A 115 6.04 -9.84 -8.67
N TRP A 116 6.62 -9.42 -9.80
CA TRP A 116 5.95 -8.50 -10.71
C TRP A 116 4.70 -9.12 -11.36
N ASN A 117 4.72 -10.42 -11.65
CA ASN A 117 3.54 -11.13 -12.14
C ASN A 117 2.39 -11.12 -11.10
N ARG A 118 2.69 -11.29 -9.81
CA ARG A 118 1.67 -11.15 -8.74
C ARG A 118 1.08 -9.74 -8.72
N TRP A 119 1.89 -8.71 -8.93
CA TRP A 119 1.40 -7.33 -9.04
C TRP A 119 0.52 -7.10 -10.26
N ILE A 120 0.89 -7.63 -11.43
CA ILE A 120 0.07 -7.55 -12.64
C ILE A 120 -1.34 -8.12 -12.39
N VAL A 121 -1.41 -9.31 -11.78
CA VAL A 121 -2.69 -9.95 -11.42
C VAL A 121 -3.53 -9.11 -10.46
N ARG A 122 -2.90 -8.38 -9.52
CA ARG A 122 -3.61 -7.47 -8.61
C ARG A 122 -4.19 -6.27 -9.37
N TYR A 123 -3.40 -5.65 -10.24
CA TYR A 123 -3.88 -4.53 -11.03
C TYR A 123 -5.01 -4.92 -11.99
N ASP A 124 -5.01 -6.15 -12.52
CA ASP A 124 -6.13 -6.68 -13.33
C ASP A 124 -7.48 -6.68 -12.60
N ARG A 125 -7.47 -6.86 -11.28
CA ARG A 125 -8.69 -6.75 -10.47
C ARG A 125 -9.17 -5.31 -10.36
N LEU A 126 -8.25 -4.35 -10.20
CA LEU A 126 -8.60 -2.92 -10.20
C LEU A 126 -9.17 -2.47 -11.54
N LEU A 127 -8.66 -3.02 -12.66
CA LEU A 127 -9.21 -2.77 -14.00
C LEU A 127 -10.64 -3.30 -14.17
N SER A 128 -11.04 -4.29 -13.38
CA SER A 128 -12.39 -4.86 -13.39
C SER A 128 -13.38 -4.09 -12.50
N ASN A 129 -12.94 -3.03 -11.81
CA ASN A 129 -13.80 -2.22 -10.95
C ASN A 129 -14.79 -1.38 -11.76
N SER A 130 -15.92 -0.98 -11.18
CA SER A 130 -16.90 -0.11 -11.84
C SER A 130 -16.53 1.39 -11.79
N ASP A 131 -15.65 1.80 -10.87
CA ASP A 131 -15.19 3.19 -10.75
C ASP A 131 -13.99 3.42 -11.69
N SER A 132 -14.16 4.31 -12.67
CA SER A 132 -13.13 4.63 -13.66
C SER A 132 -11.85 5.22 -13.05
N ARG A 133 -11.95 5.85 -11.88
CA ARG A 133 -10.77 6.36 -11.16
C ARG A 133 -9.95 5.23 -10.56
N ILE A 134 -10.60 4.16 -10.11
CA ILE A 134 -9.93 2.94 -9.62
C ILE A 134 -9.32 2.16 -10.80
N GLN A 135 -10.04 2.05 -11.91
CA GLN A 135 -9.49 1.49 -13.15
C GLN A 135 -8.22 2.23 -13.55
N LYS A 136 -8.20 3.56 -13.43
CA LYS A 136 -7.03 4.37 -13.79
C LYS A 136 -5.79 4.03 -12.94
N ILE A 137 -5.96 3.81 -11.64
CA ILE A 137 -4.89 3.33 -10.76
C ILE A 137 -4.37 1.97 -11.25
N GLY A 138 -5.29 1.07 -11.60
CA GLY A 138 -4.99 -0.23 -12.19
C GLY A 138 -4.16 -0.14 -13.47
N GLU A 139 -4.50 0.76 -14.39
CA GLU A 139 -3.77 0.98 -15.64
C GLU A 139 -2.33 1.43 -15.40
N ILE A 140 -2.14 2.44 -14.55
CA ILE A 140 -0.83 3.03 -14.22
C ILE A 140 0.07 1.95 -13.63
N GLY A 141 -0.43 1.25 -12.61
CA GLY A 141 0.35 0.25 -11.91
C GLY A 141 0.64 -0.99 -12.75
N LYS A 142 -0.33 -1.45 -13.56
CA LYS A 142 -0.10 -2.57 -14.48
C LYS A 142 1.00 -2.24 -15.50
N ALA A 143 1.01 -1.02 -16.04
CA ALA A 143 2.05 -0.59 -16.97
C ALA A 143 3.45 -0.58 -16.31
N LYS A 144 3.55 -0.06 -15.08
CA LYS A 144 4.80 -0.07 -14.29
C LYS A 144 5.25 -1.52 -13.99
N ALA A 145 4.32 -2.38 -13.58
CA ALA A 145 4.60 -3.77 -13.24
C ALA A 145 5.05 -4.58 -14.46
N LEU A 146 4.40 -4.42 -15.62
CA LEU A 146 4.80 -5.08 -16.87
C LEU A 146 6.22 -4.70 -17.30
N LYS A 147 6.57 -3.41 -17.24
CA LYS A 147 7.92 -2.94 -17.57
C LYS A 147 8.98 -3.59 -16.67
N ASN A 148 8.70 -3.70 -15.37
CA ASN A 148 9.62 -4.32 -14.43
C ASN A 148 9.68 -5.85 -14.56
N PHE A 149 8.55 -6.50 -14.87
CA PHE A 149 8.47 -7.92 -15.17
C PHE A 149 9.40 -8.28 -16.34
N GLU A 150 9.29 -7.55 -17.45
CA GLU A 150 10.13 -7.77 -18.64
C GLU A 150 11.62 -7.58 -18.35
N ARG A 151 11.96 -6.54 -17.56
CA ARG A 151 13.34 -6.31 -17.11
C ARG A 151 13.85 -7.48 -16.26
N ALA A 152 13.10 -7.88 -15.24
CA ALA A 152 13.46 -8.97 -14.34
C ALA A 152 13.67 -10.29 -15.10
N LEU A 153 12.77 -10.62 -16.04
CA LEU A 153 12.87 -11.82 -16.86
C LEU A 153 14.15 -11.85 -17.72
N LYS A 154 14.60 -10.68 -18.20
CA LYS A 154 15.85 -10.56 -18.95
C LYS A 154 17.08 -10.73 -18.05
N GLU A 155 17.03 -10.16 -16.84
CA GLU A 155 18.11 -10.27 -15.85
C GLU A 155 18.26 -11.71 -15.34
N GLU A 156 17.15 -12.34 -14.94
CA GLU A 156 17.11 -13.74 -14.48
C GLU A 156 17.61 -14.72 -15.56
N ARG A 157 17.24 -14.49 -16.83
CA ARG A 157 17.78 -15.28 -17.95
C ARG A 157 19.28 -15.11 -18.11
N ARG A 158 19.79 -13.90 -17.92
CA ARG A 158 21.24 -13.63 -18.00
C ARG A 158 21.96 -14.32 -16.85
N GLU A 159 21.45 -14.22 -15.63
CA GLU A 159 22.01 -14.88 -14.44
C GLU A 159 21.99 -16.40 -14.56
N ALA A 160 20.93 -16.98 -15.14
CA ALA A 160 20.85 -18.42 -15.39
C ALA A 160 21.91 -18.93 -16.40
N ILE A 161 22.40 -18.06 -17.30
CA ILE A 161 23.40 -18.40 -18.31
C ILE A 161 24.83 -18.14 -17.81
N TYR A 162 25.06 -16.99 -17.16
CA TYR A 162 26.40 -16.49 -16.83
C TYR A 162 26.74 -16.58 -15.33
N GLY A 163 25.79 -16.90 -14.47
CA GLY A 163 25.92 -16.77 -13.01
C GLY A 163 25.67 -15.34 -12.53
N TYR A 164 25.78 -15.14 -11.22
CA TYR A 164 25.83 -13.82 -10.60
C TYR A 164 27.26 -13.26 -10.70
N ASP A 165 27.40 -11.98 -11.04
CA ASP A 165 28.65 -11.23 -10.82
C ASP A 165 28.84 -10.93 -9.32
#